data_AF-A0A258H5B7-F1
#
_entry.id   AF-A0A258H5B7-F1
#
_cell.length_a   1.000
_cell.length_b   1.000
_cell.length_c   1.000
_cell.angle_alpha   90.00
_cell.angle_beta   90.00
_cell.angle_gamma   90.00
#
_symmetry.space_group_name_H-M   'P 1'
#
loop_
_entity.id
_entity.type
_entity.pdbx_description
1 polymer ?
#
loop_
_entity_poly.entity_id
_entity_poly.type
_entity_poly.pdbx_seq_one_letter_code
_entity_poly.pdbx_strand_id
1 'polypeptide(L)'
;MTDIFAVQNPLTLKLALFVGVYLAVAASALVRPSLAGALLTSIKASPGIMHATGALAAFVGMGVLVTHFDFTSITAALVTLTAIWWAVEGLGMLALGHLLPIDSPFAIKNYALSNIPAFAIGVFLIIAGLLGQPELLP
;
A
#
# COMPACT_ATOMS: atom_id res chain seq x y z
N MET A 1 18.31 0.51 18.19
CA MET A 1 17.04 -0.22 18.39
C MET A 1 15.93 0.81 18.32
N THR A 2 15.39 0.99 17.13
CA THR A 2 14.73 2.21 16.64
C THR A 2 13.21 2.12 16.77
N ASP A 3 12.61 2.98 17.60
CA ASP A 3 11.26 3.60 17.54
C ASP A 3 9.97 2.82 17.25
N ILE A 4 9.98 1.49 17.05
CA ILE A 4 8.72 0.72 16.90
C ILE A 4 7.84 0.83 18.16
N PHE A 5 8.49 0.97 19.33
CA PHE A 5 7.84 1.14 20.63
C PHE A 5 7.88 2.57 21.16
N ALA A 6 8.43 3.52 20.38
CA ALA A 6 8.36 4.91 20.79
C ALA A 6 6.92 5.39 20.80
N VAL A 7 6.68 6.43 21.57
CA VAL A 7 5.37 7.07 21.65
C VAL A 7 5.00 7.61 20.27
N GLN A 8 3.86 7.17 19.73
CA GLN A 8 3.39 7.57 18.40
C GLN A 8 2.00 8.20 18.46
N ASN A 9 1.72 9.08 17.51
CA ASN A 9 0.38 9.61 17.31
C ASN A 9 -0.66 8.45 17.20
N PRO A 10 -1.77 8.47 17.96
CA PRO A 10 -2.78 7.40 17.93
C PRO A 10 -3.38 7.13 16.55
N LEU A 11 -3.48 8.14 15.68
CA LEU A 11 -3.92 7.97 14.30
C LEU A 11 -2.91 7.16 13.48
N THR A 12 -1.60 7.42 13.67
CA THR A 12 -0.51 6.65 13.01
C THR A 12 -0.63 5.17 13.32
N LEU A 13 -0.86 4.80 14.59
CA LEU A 13 -0.98 3.39 14.99
C LEU A 13 -2.19 2.70 14.36
N LYS A 14 -3.34 3.38 14.30
CA LYS A 14 -4.56 2.87 13.65
C LYS A 14 -4.37 2.69 12.14
N LEU A 15 -3.77 3.69 11.49
CA LEU A 15 -3.47 3.63 10.06
C LEU A 15 -2.42 2.55 9.76
N ALA A 16 -1.40 2.41 10.60
CA ALA A 16 -0.40 1.36 10.47
C ALA A 16 -1.06 -0.03 10.53
N LEU A 17 -1.97 -0.26 11.48
CA LEU A 17 -2.69 -1.54 11.53
C LEU A 17 -3.53 -1.77 10.26
N PHE A 18 -4.30 -0.78 9.82
CA PHE A 18 -5.16 -0.90 8.64
C PHE A 18 -4.35 -1.13 7.35
N VAL A 19 -3.38 -0.25 7.08
CA VAL A 19 -2.49 -0.33 5.92
C VAL A 19 -1.67 -1.61 5.97
N GLY A 20 -1.18 -1.98 7.15
CA GLY A 20 -0.38 -3.18 7.36
C GLY A 20 -1.13 -4.46 7.04
N VAL A 21 -2.35 -4.61 7.56
CA VAL A 21 -3.22 -5.76 7.26
C VAL A 21 -3.52 -5.82 5.76
N TYR A 22 -3.90 -4.70 5.14
CA TYR A 22 -4.17 -4.67 3.71
C TYR A 22 -2.97 -5.11 2.89
N LEU A 23 -1.78 -4.52 3.13
CA LEU A 23 -0.55 -4.86 2.41
C LEU A 23 -0.18 -6.33 2.62
N ALA A 24 -0.21 -6.83 3.85
CA ALA A 24 0.17 -8.21 4.14
C ALA A 24 -0.77 -9.21 3.46
N VAL A 25 -2.09 -8.98 3.52
CA VAL A 25 -3.07 -9.86 2.89
C VAL A 25 -2.94 -9.82 1.37
N ALA A 26 -2.95 -8.63 0.76
CA ALA A 26 -2.85 -8.48 -0.69
C ALA A 26 -1.54 -9.08 -1.24
N ALA A 27 -0.42 -8.76 -0.60
CA ALA A 27 0.89 -9.22 -1.06
C ALA A 27 1.10 -10.73 -0.87
N SER A 28 0.53 -11.34 0.17
CA SER A 28 0.72 -12.77 0.47
C SER A 28 0.40 -13.71 -0.70
N ALA A 29 -0.60 -13.36 -1.52
CA ALA A 29 -0.95 -14.09 -2.73
C ALA A 29 -0.17 -13.60 -3.95
N LEU A 30 0.02 -12.28 -4.07
CA LEU A 30 0.55 -11.63 -5.28
C LEU A 30 2.06 -11.75 -5.44
N VAL A 31 2.80 -12.21 -4.43
CA VAL A 31 4.20 -12.66 -4.61
C VAL A 31 4.34 -13.81 -5.62
N ARG A 32 3.24 -14.52 -5.94
CA ARG A 32 3.23 -15.59 -6.94
C ARG A 32 3.00 -15.00 -8.34
N PRO A 33 3.95 -15.11 -9.28
CA PRO A 33 3.80 -14.54 -10.62
C PRO A 33 2.58 -15.03 -11.39
N SER A 34 2.11 -16.26 -11.16
CA SER A 34 0.90 -16.80 -11.79
C SER A 34 -0.37 -16.05 -11.37
N LEU A 35 -0.51 -15.75 -10.07
CA LEU A 35 -1.66 -15.01 -9.54
C LEU A 35 -1.57 -13.52 -9.91
N ALA A 36 -0.38 -12.93 -9.79
CA ALA A 36 -0.11 -11.58 -10.28
C ALA A 36 -0.47 -11.43 -11.77
N GLY A 37 -0.04 -12.37 -12.61
CA GLY A 37 -0.33 -12.36 -14.03
C GLY A 37 -1.83 -12.46 -14.33
N ALA A 38 -2.54 -13.35 -13.62
CA ALA A 38 -3.99 -13.48 -13.77
C ALA A 38 -4.71 -12.18 -13.39
N LEU A 39 -4.31 -11.53 -12.29
CA LEU A 39 -4.86 -10.25 -11.86
C LEU A 39 -4.61 -9.14 -12.89
N LEU A 40 -3.36 -8.93 -13.30
CA LEU A 40 -2.99 -7.85 -14.22
C LEU A 40 -3.63 -8.04 -15.61
N THR A 41 -3.73 -9.29 -16.08
CA THR A 41 -4.42 -9.61 -17.33
C THR A 41 -5.91 -9.28 -17.23
N SER A 42 -6.56 -9.62 -16.11
CA SER A 42 -7.97 -9.29 -15.86
C SER A 42 -8.22 -7.77 -15.81
N ILE A 43 -7.33 -7.04 -15.13
CA ILE A 43 -7.37 -5.56 -15.06
C ILE A 43 -7.23 -4.96 -16.46
N LYS A 44 -6.29 -5.44 -17.27
CA LYS A 44 -6.08 -4.92 -18.64
C LYS A 44 -7.26 -5.24 -19.56
N ALA A 45 -7.87 -6.42 -19.42
CA ALA A 45 -8.99 -6.85 -20.25
C ALA A 45 -10.28 -6.05 -20.00
N SER A 46 -10.40 -5.38 -18.85
CA SER A 46 -11.61 -4.65 -18.46
C SER A 46 -11.30 -3.20 -18.05
N PRO A 47 -11.55 -2.21 -18.93
CA PRO A 47 -11.38 -0.80 -18.60
C PRO A 47 -12.17 -0.39 -17.36
N GLY A 48 -13.35 -0.96 -17.13
CA GLY A 48 -14.15 -0.68 -15.92
C GLY A 48 -13.44 -1.10 -14.64
N ILE A 49 -12.86 -2.30 -14.61
CA ILE A 49 -12.09 -2.80 -13.46
C ILE A 49 -10.83 -1.97 -13.26
N MET A 50 -10.13 -1.62 -14.34
CA MET A 50 -8.95 -0.75 -14.28
C MET A 50 -9.27 0.61 -13.65
N HIS A 51 -10.31 1.30 -14.12
CA HIS A 51 -10.68 2.59 -13.55
C HIS A 51 -11.18 2.46 -12.11
N ALA A 52 -11.95 1.42 -11.78
CA ALA A 52 -12.43 1.20 -10.42
C ALA A 52 -11.28 0.95 -9.43
N THR A 53 -10.33 0.09 -9.80
CA THR A 53 -9.13 -0.19 -9.00
C THR A 53 -8.26 1.06 -8.86
N GLY A 54 -8.04 1.78 -9.96
CA GLY A 54 -7.27 3.03 -9.95
C GLY A 54 -7.91 4.12 -9.09
N ALA A 55 -9.22 4.32 -9.21
CA ALA A 55 -9.98 5.26 -8.39
C ALA A 55 -9.91 4.89 -6.91
N LEU A 56 -10.12 3.62 -6.57
CA LEU A 56 -10.04 3.16 -5.18
C LEU A 56 -8.65 3.45 -4.59
N ALA A 57 -7.57 3.05 -5.28
CA ALA A 57 -6.21 3.30 -4.81
C ALA A 57 -5.93 4.82 -4.67
N ALA A 58 -6.36 5.62 -5.63
CA ALA A 58 -6.17 7.07 -5.61
C ALA A 58 -6.89 7.72 -4.43
N PHE A 59 -8.18 7.43 -4.25
CA PHE A 59 -8.99 8.04 -3.19
C PHE A 59 -8.58 7.57 -1.80
N VAL A 60 -8.26 6.29 -1.62
CA VAL A 60 -7.76 5.79 -0.33
C VAL A 60 -6.41 6.42 -0.01
N GLY A 61 -5.47 6.44 -0.97
CA GLY A 61 -4.15 7.08 -0.78
C GLY A 61 -4.27 8.56 -0.44
N MET A 62 -5.04 9.32 -1.21
CA MET A 62 -5.28 10.75 -0.94
C MET A 62 -6.01 10.99 0.38
N GLY A 63 -7.01 10.16 0.72
CA GLY A 63 -7.75 10.27 1.98
C GLY A 63 -6.84 10.05 3.20
N VAL A 64 -5.92 9.09 3.11
CA VAL A 64 -4.87 8.92 4.13
C VAL A 64 -3.97 10.16 4.16
N LEU A 65 -3.48 10.66 3.02
CA LEU A 65 -2.58 11.83 2.99
C LEU A 65 -3.21 13.12 3.52
N VAL A 66 -4.50 13.34 3.31
CA VAL A 66 -5.22 14.50 3.86
C VAL A 66 -5.30 14.45 5.39
N THR A 67 -5.36 13.25 5.96
CA THR A 67 -5.51 13.06 7.41
C THR A 67 -4.19 12.75 8.11
N HIS A 68 -3.18 12.33 7.36
CA HIS A 68 -1.91 11.82 7.85
C HIS A 68 -0.79 12.09 6.85
N PHE A 69 0.05 13.07 7.16
CA PHE A 69 1.27 13.39 6.43
C PHE A 69 2.39 13.62 7.44
N ASP A 70 3.02 12.54 7.86
CA ASP A 70 3.94 12.53 8.99
C ASP A 70 5.17 11.65 8.70
N PHE A 71 6.35 12.16 9.07
CA PHE A 71 7.66 11.53 8.89
C PHE A 71 8.48 11.51 10.19
N THR A 72 7.85 11.79 11.34
CA THR A 72 8.51 11.86 12.64
C THR A 72 9.05 10.52 13.14
N SER A 73 8.46 9.40 12.68
CA SER A 73 8.90 8.04 13.01
C SER A 73 8.91 7.14 11.78
N ILE A 74 9.57 5.96 11.90
CA ILE A 74 9.61 4.96 10.83
C ILE A 74 8.19 4.49 10.48
N THR A 75 7.33 4.25 11.48
CA THR A 75 5.94 3.83 11.25
C THR A 75 5.15 4.90 10.52
N ALA A 76 5.27 6.17 10.96
CA ALA A 76 4.60 7.30 10.31
C ALA A 76 5.07 7.45 8.86
N ALA A 77 6.39 7.41 8.63
CA ALA A 77 6.97 7.50 7.30
C ALA A 77 6.47 6.37 6.37
N LEU A 78 6.41 5.12 6.86
CA LEU A 78 5.93 3.99 6.05
C LEU A 78 4.43 4.10 5.71
N VAL A 79 3.59 4.57 6.64
CA VAL A 79 2.18 4.87 6.35
C VAL A 79 2.07 5.95 5.28
N THR A 80 2.77 7.08 5.47
CA THR A 80 2.75 8.21 4.53
C THR A 80 3.26 7.80 3.15
N LEU A 81 4.39 7.07 3.07
CA LEU A 81 4.95 6.60 1.80
C LEU A 81 4.03 5.60 1.10
N THR A 82 3.36 4.72 1.85
CA THR A 82 2.37 3.79 1.26
C THR A 82 1.18 4.56 0.70
N ALA A 83 0.71 5.59 1.39
CA ALA A 83 -0.38 6.42 0.91
C ALA A 83 0.00 7.22 -0.35
N ILE A 84 1.23 7.77 -0.42
CA ILE A 84 1.80 8.37 -1.63
C ILE A 84 1.84 7.34 -2.76
N TRP A 85 2.32 6.14 -2.48
CA TRP A 85 2.42 5.07 -3.48
C TRP A 85 1.05 4.73 -4.06
N TRP A 86 0.02 4.50 -3.23
CA TRP A 86 -1.34 4.24 -3.70
C TRP A 86 -1.95 5.41 -4.47
N ALA A 87 -1.72 6.64 -4.02
CA ALA A 87 -2.21 7.83 -4.72
C ALA A 87 -1.60 7.92 -6.14
N VAL A 88 -0.28 7.76 -6.25
CA VAL A 88 0.43 7.82 -7.52
C VAL A 88 0.05 6.67 -8.45
N GLU A 89 0.00 5.43 -7.96
CA GLU A 89 -0.42 4.28 -8.78
C GLU A 89 -1.88 4.41 -9.22
N GLY A 90 -2.78 4.79 -8.31
CA GLY A 90 -4.19 4.96 -8.61
C GLY A 90 -4.43 6.02 -9.67
N LEU A 91 -3.81 7.20 -9.52
CA LEU A 91 -3.87 8.26 -10.52
C LEU A 91 -3.21 7.85 -11.84
N GLY A 92 -2.09 7.13 -11.79
CA GLY A 92 -1.43 6.59 -12.97
C GLY A 92 -2.31 5.60 -13.73
N MET A 93 -3.01 4.70 -13.03
CA MET A 93 -3.98 3.78 -13.63
C MET A 93 -5.17 4.52 -14.25
N LEU A 94 -5.69 5.56 -13.60
CA LEU A 94 -6.79 6.36 -14.13
C LEU A 94 -6.39 7.14 -15.38
N ALA A 95 -5.22 7.78 -15.37
CA ALA A 95 -4.77 8.65 -16.45
C ALA A 95 -4.19 7.86 -17.63
N LEU A 96 -3.40 6.83 -17.35
CA LEU A 96 -2.52 6.18 -18.32
C LEU A 96 -2.70 4.66 -18.40
N GLY A 97 -3.60 4.06 -17.59
CA GLY A 97 -3.71 2.60 -17.47
C GLY A 97 -3.89 1.86 -18.80
N HIS A 98 -4.64 2.45 -19.75
CA HIS A 98 -4.87 1.88 -21.08
C HIS A 98 -3.62 1.85 -21.98
N LEU A 99 -2.58 2.60 -21.65
CA LEU A 99 -1.30 2.67 -22.38
C LEU A 99 -0.21 1.80 -21.75
N LEU A 100 -0.40 1.37 -20.50
CA LEU A 100 0.63 0.66 -19.75
C LEU A 100 0.66 -0.83 -20.11
N PRO A 101 1.82 -1.40 -20.50
CA PRO A 101 1.97 -2.83 -20.79
C PRO A 101 2.07 -3.68 -19.51
N ILE A 102 1.04 -3.58 -18.67
CA ILE A 102 0.98 -4.18 -17.32
C ILE A 102 0.92 -5.72 -17.33
N ASP A 103 0.62 -6.34 -18.47
CA ASP A 103 0.51 -7.79 -18.66
C ASP A 103 1.75 -8.43 -19.30
N SER A 104 2.80 -7.65 -19.58
CA SER A 104 4.04 -8.21 -20.10
C SER A 104 4.70 -9.15 -19.07
N PRO A 105 5.41 -10.22 -19.49
CA PRO A 105 6.09 -11.12 -18.55
C PRO A 105 7.04 -10.40 -17.60
N PHE A 106 7.69 -9.33 -18.08
CA PHE A 106 8.55 -8.46 -17.27
C PHE A 106 7.75 -7.68 -16.23
N ALA A 107 6.64 -7.04 -16.62
CA ALA A 107 5.77 -6.30 -15.69
C ALA A 107 5.18 -7.23 -14.62
N ILE A 108 4.68 -8.41 -15.01
CA ILE A 108 4.14 -9.42 -14.08
C ILE A 108 5.19 -9.84 -13.06
N LYS A 109 6.41 -10.16 -13.51
CA LYS A 109 7.51 -10.54 -12.63
C LYS A 109 7.86 -9.41 -11.65
N ASN A 110 7.98 -8.18 -12.14
CA ASN A 110 8.32 -7.04 -11.29
C ASN A 110 7.22 -6.72 -10.29
N TYR A 111 5.95 -6.81 -10.69
CA TYR A 111 4.81 -6.66 -9.79
C TYR A 111 4.80 -7.75 -8.71
N ALA A 112 5.06 -9.01 -9.08
CA ALA A 112 5.18 -10.07 -8.08
C ALA A 112 6.36 -9.83 -7.11
N LEU A 113 7.49 -9.34 -7.62
CA LEU A 113 8.65 -9.01 -6.79
C LEU A 113 8.41 -7.80 -5.89
N SER A 114 7.67 -6.77 -6.32
CA SER A 114 7.35 -5.60 -5.49
C SER A 114 6.41 -5.95 -4.34
N ASN A 115 5.65 -7.04 -4.45
CA ASN A 115 4.84 -7.56 -3.35
C ASN A 115 5.69 -8.13 -2.19
N ILE A 116 6.96 -8.51 -2.41
CA ILE A 116 7.84 -9.00 -1.33
C ILE A 116 8.14 -7.89 -0.30
N PRO A 117 8.70 -6.72 -0.67
CA PRO A 117 8.89 -5.64 0.27
C PRO A 117 7.55 -5.10 0.80
N ALA A 118 6.49 -5.08 -0.01
CA ALA A 118 5.15 -4.67 0.46
C ALA A 118 4.63 -5.58 1.58
N PHE A 119 4.83 -6.89 1.47
CA PHE A 119 4.50 -7.85 2.52
C PHE A 119 5.30 -7.59 3.80
N ALA A 120 6.61 -7.38 3.68
CA ALA A 120 7.48 -7.10 4.82
C ALA A 120 7.09 -5.80 5.53
N ILE A 121 6.81 -4.73 4.78
CA ILE A 121 6.27 -3.47 5.30
C ILE A 121 4.92 -3.71 5.97
N GLY A 122 4.04 -4.51 5.35
CA GLY A 122 2.73 -4.85 5.91
C GLY A 122 2.84 -5.51 7.29
N VAL A 123 3.67 -6.54 7.40
CA VAL A 123 3.94 -7.24 8.68
C VAL A 123 4.51 -6.28 9.73
N PHE A 124 5.48 -5.45 9.35
CA PHE A 124 6.06 -4.45 10.24
C PHE A 124 4.99 -3.47 10.77
N LEU A 125 4.13 -2.95 9.90
CA LEU A 125 3.08 -2.01 10.27
C LEU A 125 2.00 -2.65 11.15
N ILE A 126 1.68 -3.93 10.95
CA ILE A 126 0.80 -4.70 11.85
C ILE A 126 1.41 -4.76 13.25
N ILE A 127 2.69 -5.12 13.35
CA ILE A 127 3.38 -5.21 14.64
C ILE A 127 3.40 -3.84 15.33
N ALA A 128 3.73 -2.77 14.59
CA ALA A 128 3.73 -1.41 15.11
C ALA A 128 2.33 -0.96 15.56
N GLY A 129 1.29 -1.24 14.78
CA GLY A 129 -0.08 -0.87 15.12
C GLY A 129 -0.66 -1.63 16.33
N LEU A 130 -0.21 -2.87 16.56
CA LEU A 130 -0.64 -3.69 17.71
C LEU A 130 0.16 -3.41 18.98
N LEU A 131 1.46 -3.14 18.86
CA LEU A 131 2.38 -3.07 20.01
C LEU A 131 2.93 -1.66 20.30
N GLY A 132 2.67 -0.69 19.41
CA GLY A 132 3.11 0.69 19.58
C GLY A 132 2.41 1.38 20.75
N GLN A 133 3.13 2.27 21.43
CA GLN A 133 2.58 3.05 22.55
C GLN A 133 2.00 4.36 22.03
N PRO A 134 0.72 4.67 22.32
CA PRO A 134 0.12 5.92 21.89
C PRO A 134 0.66 7.10 22.70
N GLU A 135 0.80 8.24 22.05
CA GLU A 135 0.96 9.52 22.72
C GLU A 135 -0.31 9.82 23.50
N LEU A 136 -0.18 9.83 24.83
CA LEU A 136 -1.25 10.29 25.71
C LEU A 136 -1.34 11.80 25.50
N LEU A 137 -2.42 12.25 24.86
CA LEU A 137 -2.77 13.66 24.81
C LEU A 137 -2.85 14.18 26.27
N PRO A 138 -2.34 15.39 26.55
CA PRO A 138 -2.56 16.04 27.84
C PRO A 138 -4.05 16.30 28.11
#